data_AF-A0A292PUQ7-F1
#
_entry.id   AF-A0A292PUQ7-F1
#
_cell.length_a   1.000
_cell.length_b   1.000
_cell.length_c   1.000
_cell.angle_alpha   90.00
_cell.angle_beta   90.00
_cell.angle_gamma   90.00
#
_symmetry.space_group_name_H-M   'P 1'
#
loop_
_entity.id
_entity.type
_entity.pdbx_description
1 polymer ?
#
loop_
_entity_poly.entity_id
_entity_poly.type
_entity_poly.pdbx_seq_one_letter_code
_entity_poly.pdbx_strand_id
1 'polypeptide(L)'
;MHPTSLLSFAVLLPTITAHVTMFEPKQWNVPEVVRATVEKSDGNLNPLQNDGSNFPCHGVAPEAPVATYLPGTSNPLKIKGTAVHGGGSGQMAITYDTNPTKNTVFRVMTSYMGDHPIKAAGNLGPEDRDPTGLKSELELWKLNPLSFTVPKGLPKGKAVVAWTWFNRIGNREMYMKCSTVMIGGEETSMSAFEALPGLFKANIGGGCTVPEQTTAIDFKNPGPEVFGKGITPVPCGEPLSKGTGGAPAGNSGPEPKPSVGNFTAPSKTSSSAPSPPSPPVADASSDEEVVTTQVTFTPSPTATNNVQPPTSPMNAPTTLLSSTFRFSPPLPTGTASAVACKAEGEVTCGENNTWYLCGSGRKQFMGRLAAGTTCTAGKIAKRGVRGYYF
;
A
#
# COMPACT_ATOMS: atom_id res chain seq x y z
N MET A 1 -50.55 -16.35 28.65
CA MET A 1 -49.68 -15.28 28.12
C MET A 1 -48.33 -15.38 28.81
N HIS A 2 -47.24 -15.69 28.10
CA HIS A 2 -45.87 -15.47 28.57
C HIS A 2 -44.97 -15.21 27.34
N PRO A 3 -44.05 -14.22 27.38
CA PRO A 3 -43.18 -13.91 26.26
C PRO A 3 -41.93 -14.80 26.26
N THR A 4 -41.72 -15.55 25.17
CA THR A 4 -40.47 -16.27 24.93
C THR A 4 -39.39 -15.30 24.45
N SER A 5 -38.43 -14.95 25.32
CA SER A 5 -37.31 -14.10 24.95
C SER A 5 -36.32 -14.86 24.06
N LEU A 6 -36.12 -14.39 22.83
CA LEU A 6 -35.16 -14.94 21.86
C LEU A 6 -33.77 -14.36 22.10
N LEU A 7 -32.90 -15.11 22.79
CA LEU A 7 -31.47 -14.78 22.84
C LEU A 7 -30.81 -15.11 21.50
N SER A 8 -30.61 -14.09 20.67
CA SER A 8 -29.80 -14.17 19.45
C SER A 8 -28.32 -14.36 19.79
N PHE A 9 -27.83 -15.60 19.72
CA PHE A 9 -26.40 -15.90 19.82
C PHE A 9 -25.66 -15.38 18.58
N ALA A 10 -24.92 -14.28 18.74
CA ALA A 10 -24.01 -13.79 17.72
C ALA A 10 -22.81 -14.75 17.55
N VAL A 11 -22.70 -15.38 16.40
CA VAL A 11 -21.56 -16.25 16.06
C VAL A 11 -20.38 -15.38 15.62
N LEU A 12 -19.38 -15.22 16.49
CA LEU A 12 -18.09 -14.65 16.07
C LEU A 12 -17.36 -15.65 15.16
N LEU A 13 -17.48 -15.43 13.86
CA LEU A 13 -16.59 -16.01 12.86
C LEU A 13 -15.18 -15.39 13.03
N PRO A 14 -14.10 -16.19 12.99
CA PRO A 14 -12.74 -15.64 12.97
C PRO A 14 -12.52 -14.91 11.64
N THR A 15 -12.42 -13.59 11.69
CA THR A 15 -12.20 -12.72 10.52
C THR A 15 -10.78 -12.89 9.99
N ILE A 16 -10.62 -13.79 9.00
CA ILE A 16 -9.42 -13.82 8.17
C ILE A 16 -9.42 -12.54 7.32
N THR A 17 -8.86 -11.47 7.86
CA THR A 17 -8.77 -10.17 7.18
C THR A 17 -7.78 -10.29 6.02
N ALA A 18 -8.32 -10.41 4.81
CA ALA A 18 -7.57 -10.90 3.66
C ALA A 18 -6.86 -9.79 2.86
N HIS A 19 -7.22 -8.53 3.09
CA HIS A 19 -6.83 -7.38 2.26
C HIS A 19 -5.34 -7.00 2.35
N VAL A 20 -4.94 -5.90 1.70
CA VAL A 20 -3.55 -5.62 1.32
C VAL A 20 -2.91 -4.44 2.06
N THR A 21 -1.60 -4.54 2.30
CA THR A 21 -0.75 -3.56 2.99
C THR A 21 0.41 -3.12 2.10
N MET A 22 0.81 -1.85 2.18
CA MET A 22 2.07 -1.37 1.61
C MET A 22 3.19 -1.55 2.65
N PHE A 23 4.05 -2.55 2.40
CA PHE A 23 5.14 -2.97 3.28
C PHE A 23 6.44 -2.21 3.01
N GLU A 24 6.71 -1.85 1.75
CA GLU A 24 7.84 -1.00 1.35
C GLU A 24 7.38 -0.02 0.25
N PRO A 25 7.52 1.31 0.45
CA PRO A 25 7.84 1.97 1.72
C PRO A 25 6.83 1.61 2.83
N LYS A 26 7.29 1.47 4.07
CA LYS A 26 6.42 1.07 5.20
C LYS A 26 5.30 2.12 5.38
N GLN A 27 4.05 1.71 5.23
CA GLN A 27 2.91 2.61 5.47
C GLN A 27 2.85 3.10 6.93
N TRP A 28 2.19 4.22 7.14
CA TRP A 28 1.73 4.66 8.46
C TRP A 28 0.78 3.62 9.07
N ASN A 29 0.89 3.39 10.37
CA ASN A 29 0.00 2.50 11.08
C ASN A 29 -1.41 3.08 11.18
N VAL A 30 -2.37 2.41 10.55
CA VAL A 30 -3.80 2.68 10.71
C VAL A 30 -4.34 1.82 11.86
N PRO A 31 -4.76 2.40 13.00
CA PRO A 31 -5.33 1.66 14.12
C PRO A 31 -6.58 0.88 13.69
N GLU A 32 -6.76 -0.32 14.21
CA GLU A 32 -7.95 -1.12 13.93
C GLU A 32 -9.18 -0.53 14.65
N VAL A 33 -10.19 -0.16 13.87
CA VAL A 33 -11.47 0.38 14.35
C VAL A 33 -12.59 -0.48 13.78
N VAL A 34 -12.92 -1.56 14.47
CA VAL A 34 -14.04 -2.44 14.12
C VAL A 34 -15.35 -1.67 14.31
N ARG A 35 -16.17 -1.60 13.27
CA ARG A 35 -17.53 -1.01 13.29
C ARG A 35 -18.57 -2.07 12.95
N ALA A 36 -19.84 -1.65 12.85
CA ALA A 36 -20.98 -2.55 12.65
C ALA A 36 -20.93 -3.41 11.37
N THR A 37 -20.09 -3.07 10.38
CA THR A 37 -19.80 -3.90 9.20
C THR A 37 -18.31 -3.80 8.84
N VAL A 38 -17.79 -4.75 8.06
CA VAL A 38 -16.36 -4.80 7.69
C VAL A 38 -15.98 -3.65 6.78
N GLU A 39 -16.86 -3.28 5.86
CA GLU A 39 -16.70 -2.17 4.91
C GLU A 39 -16.68 -0.80 5.62
N LYS A 40 -17.29 -0.73 6.80
CA LYS A 40 -17.28 0.45 7.69
C LYS A 40 -16.19 0.39 8.75
N SER A 41 -15.42 -0.69 8.82
CA SER A 41 -14.29 -0.82 9.74
C SER A 41 -13.04 -0.21 9.11
N ASP A 42 -12.13 0.28 9.97
CA ASP A 42 -10.85 0.88 9.54
C ASP A 42 -9.66 0.09 10.09
N GLY A 43 -8.51 0.20 9.43
CA GLY A 43 -7.30 -0.55 9.80
C GLY A 43 -6.28 -0.69 8.67
N ASN A 44 -5.09 -1.19 9.01
CA ASN A 44 -3.94 -1.26 8.10
C ASN A 44 -4.22 -1.90 6.74
N LEU A 45 -5.11 -2.89 6.68
CA LEU A 45 -5.42 -3.68 5.48
C LEU A 45 -6.66 -3.19 4.73
N ASN A 46 -7.55 -2.43 5.37
CA ASN A 46 -8.85 -2.03 4.84
C ASN A 46 -8.72 -1.07 3.62
N PRO A 47 -9.75 -0.95 2.76
CA PRO A 47 -9.87 0.18 1.85
C PRO A 47 -10.14 1.49 2.63
N LEU A 48 -10.13 2.62 1.92
CA LEU A 48 -10.77 3.84 2.42
C LEU A 48 -12.29 3.65 2.54
N GLN A 49 -12.92 4.44 3.39
CA GLN A 49 -14.37 4.44 3.56
C GLN A 49 -15.05 4.97 2.29
N ASN A 50 -16.16 4.34 1.90
CA ASN A 50 -16.85 4.63 0.64
C ASN A 50 -17.54 6.02 0.57
N ASP A 51 -17.61 6.73 1.69
CA ASP A 51 -18.08 8.12 1.82
C ASP A 51 -16.91 9.14 1.78
N GLY A 52 -15.67 8.68 1.71
CA GLY A 52 -14.47 9.50 1.77
C GLY A 52 -14.25 10.15 3.15
N SER A 53 -14.90 9.66 4.22
CA SER A 53 -14.75 10.18 5.57
C SER A 53 -13.29 10.19 6.04
N ASN A 54 -12.56 9.10 5.80
CA ASN A 54 -11.15 8.91 6.14
C ASN A 54 -10.15 9.18 4.98
N PHE A 55 -10.57 9.80 3.88
CA PHE A 55 -9.62 10.28 2.86
C PHE A 55 -8.94 11.58 3.33
N PRO A 56 -7.64 11.82 3.04
CA PRO A 56 -6.65 10.87 2.52
C PRO A 56 -6.04 10.00 3.64
N CYS A 57 -5.26 8.99 3.26
CA CYS A 57 -4.36 8.27 4.19
C CYS A 57 -5.03 7.66 5.43
N HIS A 58 -6.29 7.23 5.33
CA HIS A 58 -7.12 6.77 6.47
C HIS A 58 -7.30 7.82 7.60
N GLY A 59 -7.00 9.10 7.34
CA GLY A 59 -7.14 10.18 8.32
C GLY A 59 -6.20 10.10 9.53
N VAL A 60 -5.17 9.26 9.48
CA VAL A 60 -4.24 9.05 10.61
C VAL A 60 -3.07 10.03 10.60
N ALA A 61 -2.44 10.20 11.76
CA ALA A 61 -1.29 11.09 11.93
C ALA A 61 -0.06 10.61 11.12
N PRO A 62 0.66 11.50 10.43
CA PRO A 62 1.91 11.15 9.72
C PRO A 62 3.01 10.62 10.64
N GLU A 63 3.64 9.51 10.27
CA GLU A 63 4.82 9.00 10.98
C GLU A 63 6.12 9.73 10.56
N ALA A 64 7.24 9.39 11.22
CA ALA A 64 8.59 9.81 10.80
C ALA A 64 8.98 9.24 9.42
N PRO A 65 9.95 9.84 8.69
CA PRO A 65 10.41 9.32 7.41
C PRO A 65 10.97 7.90 7.52
N VAL A 66 10.52 6.99 6.66
CA VAL A 66 10.95 5.57 6.66
C VAL A 66 12.01 5.24 5.59
N ALA A 67 12.19 6.13 4.62
CA ALA A 67 13.13 5.97 3.51
C ALA A 67 13.58 7.34 2.97
N THR A 68 14.75 7.35 2.30
CA THR A 68 15.23 8.47 1.48
C THR A 68 15.32 8.00 0.03
N TYR A 69 14.73 8.75 -0.89
CA TYR A 69 14.79 8.48 -2.33
C TYR A 69 15.45 9.64 -3.08
N LEU A 70 16.12 9.33 -4.19
CA LEU A 70 16.79 10.33 -5.03
C LEU A 70 15.98 10.58 -6.32
N PRO A 71 15.78 11.84 -6.73
CA PRO A 71 15.15 12.17 -8.01
C PRO A 71 15.81 11.44 -9.18
N GLY A 72 15.03 10.65 -9.91
CA GLY A 72 15.48 9.81 -11.02
C GLY A 72 15.78 8.35 -10.69
N THR A 73 15.66 7.88 -9.45
CA THR A 73 15.81 6.44 -9.13
C THR A 73 14.47 5.69 -9.20
N SER A 74 14.52 4.44 -9.67
CA SER A 74 13.45 3.46 -9.48
C SER A 74 13.62 2.78 -8.12
N ASN A 75 12.54 2.64 -7.36
CA ASN A 75 12.53 2.15 -5.99
C ASN A 75 11.47 1.04 -5.85
N PRO A 76 11.69 0.02 -5.00
CA PRO A 76 10.77 -1.11 -4.87
C PRO A 76 9.44 -0.71 -4.22
N LEU A 77 8.35 -1.28 -4.74
CA LEU A 77 7.03 -1.27 -4.12
C LEU A 77 6.71 -2.69 -3.65
N LYS A 78 6.64 -2.90 -2.32
CA LYS A 78 6.36 -4.22 -1.75
C LYS A 78 4.97 -4.22 -1.10
N ILE A 79 4.07 -5.03 -1.62
CA ILE A 79 2.71 -5.23 -1.11
C ILE A 79 2.61 -6.60 -0.43
N LYS A 80 1.89 -6.70 0.69
CA LYS A 80 1.43 -7.98 1.27
C LYS A 80 -0.08 -8.09 1.23
N GLY A 81 -0.60 -9.32 1.27
CA GLY A 81 -2.04 -9.62 1.43
C GLY A 81 -2.49 -10.78 0.54
N THR A 82 -3.72 -11.25 0.69
CA THR A 82 -4.25 -12.38 -0.11
C THR A 82 -5.46 -12.00 -0.97
N ALA A 83 -6.28 -11.03 -0.53
CA ALA A 83 -7.34 -10.46 -1.32
C ALA A 83 -6.78 -9.44 -2.32
N VAL A 84 -6.35 -9.97 -3.47
CA VAL A 84 -5.86 -9.20 -4.61
C VAL A 84 -6.95 -8.91 -5.65
N HIS A 85 -8.20 -9.32 -5.38
CA HIS A 85 -9.42 -8.97 -6.12
C HIS A 85 -9.35 -9.14 -7.65
N GLY A 86 -8.58 -10.13 -8.13
CA GLY A 86 -8.36 -10.38 -9.56
C GLY A 86 -7.49 -9.32 -10.26
N GLY A 87 -6.73 -8.54 -9.51
CA GLY A 87 -5.98 -7.37 -9.96
C GLY A 87 -6.83 -6.10 -9.98
N GLY A 88 -6.57 -5.24 -10.95
CA GLY A 88 -7.14 -3.90 -11.05
C GLY A 88 -6.10 -2.91 -11.53
N SER A 89 -6.15 -1.66 -11.06
CA SER A 89 -5.20 -0.61 -11.45
C SER A 89 -4.90 0.33 -10.29
N GLY A 90 -3.76 0.99 -10.31
CA GLY A 90 -3.32 1.83 -9.19
C GLY A 90 -2.35 2.93 -9.62
N GLN A 91 -2.02 3.81 -8.68
CA GLN A 91 -1.03 4.88 -8.89
C GLN A 91 -0.14 5.02 -7.66
N MET A 92 1.15 5.31 -7.87
CA MET A 92 2.02 5.87 -6.84
C MET A 92 2.09 7.38 -7.04
N ALA A 93 1.77 8.15 -6.00
CA ALA A 93 1.77 9.60 -5.99
C ALA A 93 2.61 10.17 -4.85
N ILE A 94 2.94 11.45 -4.92
CA ILE A 94 3.70 12.20 -3.91
C ILE A 94 2.98 13.51 -3.55
N THR A 95 3.20 14.02 -2.34
CA THR A 95 2.89 15.39 -1.94
C THR A 95 3.93 15.92 -0.95
N TYR A 96 4.14 17.23 -0.93
CA TYR A 96 4.96 17.91 0.07
C TYR A 96 4.14 18.44 1.26
N ASP A 97 2.81 18.28 1.25
CA ASP A 97 1.96 18.44 2.42
C ASP A 97 2.30 17.33 3.44
N THR A 98 3.22 17.62 4.36
CA THR A 98 3.69 16.62 5.34
C THR A 98 2.64 16.22 6.39
N ASN A 99 1.45 16.83 6.35
CA ASN A 99 0.24 16.45 7.07
C ASN A 99 -0.99 16.54 6.13
N PRO A 100 -1.25 15.52 5.29
CA PRO A 100 -2.26 15.57 4.25
C PRO A 100 -3.69 15.79 4.75
N THR A 101 -4.48 16.56 3.99
CA THR A 101 -5.89 16.85 4.23
C THR A 101 -6.75 16.51 3.00
N LYS A 102 -8.08 16.67 3.08
CA LYS A 102 -8.97 16.48 1.91
C LYS A 102 -8.68 17.43 0.74
N ASN A 103 -7.99 18.54 1.01
CA ASN A 103 -7.59 19.54 0.03
C ASN A 103 -6.16 19.33 -0.50
N THR A 104 -5.41 18.37 0.06
CA THR A 104 -4.02 18.11 -0.34
C THR A 104 -3.94 17.54 -1.74
N VAL A 105 -3.16 18.21 -2.59
CA VAL A 105 -2.88 17.75 -3.95
C VAL A 105 -1.80 16.67 -3.91
N PHE A 106 -2.19 15.45 -4.30
CA PHE A 106 -1.27 14.36 -4.57
C PHE A 106 -0.95 14.33 -6.08
N ARG A 107 0.33 14.19 -6.41
CA ARG A 107 0.88 14.27 -7.77
C ARG A 107 1.37 12.89 -8.22
N VAL A 108 0.88 12.39 -9.36
CA VAL A 108 1.19 11.03 -9.83
C VAL A 108 2.62 10.93 -10.35
N MET A 109 3.37 9.98 -9.82
CA MET A 109 4.71 9.59 -10.29
C MET A 109 4.62 8.42 -11.26
N THR A 110 3.84 7.39 -10.89
CA THR A 110 3.73 6.11 -11.60
C THR A 110 2.27 5.67 -11.68
N SER A 111 1.81 5.18 -12.83
CA SER A 111 0.55 4.46 -12.98
C SER A 111 0.77 2.97 -13.30
N TYR A 112 -0.07 2.12 -12.71
CA TYR A 112 -0.15 0.69 -13.01
C TYR A 112 -1.51 0.39 -13.65
N MET A 113 -1.53 0.30 -14.97
CA MET A 113 -2.73 0.11 -15.79
C MET A 113 -2.95 -1.38 -16.08
N GLY A 114 -3.66 -2.04 -15.17
CA GLY A 114 -3.96 -3.46 -15.24
C GLY A 114 -3.02 -4.34 -14.41
N ASP A 115 -3.48 -5.56 -14.12
CA ASP A 115 -2.72 -6.62 -13.45
C ASP A 115 -2.07 -6.23 -12.09
N HIS A 116 -2.56 -5.15 -11.46
CA HIS A 116 -2.01 -4.57 -10.24
C HIS A 116 -2.93 -4.84 -9.02
N PRO A 117 -2.38 -5.15 -7.82
CA PRO A 117 -0.97 -5.39 -7.51
C PRO A 117 -0.44 -6.72 -8.09
N ILE A 118 -1.32 -7.65 -8.46
CA ILE A 118 -0.99 -8.87 -9.21
C ILE A 118 -2.20 -9.34 -10.02
N LYS A 119 -1.96 -9.94 -11.19
CA LYS A 119 -2.97 -10.64 -11.99
C LYS A 119 -3.41 -11.94 -11.29
N ALA A 120 -4.71 -12.09 -11.07
CA ALA A 120 -5.28 -13.34 -10.53
C ALA A 120 -6.68 -13.58 -11.11
N ALA A 121 -7.21 -14.79 -10.91
CA ALA A 121 -8.62 -15.09 -11.17
C ALA A 121 -9.57 -14.48 -10.12
N GLY A 122 -9.06 -14.21 -8.91
CA GLY A 122 -9.81 -13.68 -7.77
C GLY A 122 -8.88 -13.30 -6.63
N ASN A 123 -9.23 -13.70 -5.40
CA ASN A 123 -8.35 -13.62 -4.24
C ASN A 123 -7.48 -14.89 -4.17
N LEU A 124 -6.22 -14.76 -3.71
CA LEU A 124 -5.26 -15.86 -3.68
C LEU A 124 -5.64 -16.86 -2.57
N GLY A 125 -5.94 -18.09 -2.97
CA GLY A 125 -6.29 -19.19 -2.07
C GLY A 125 -5.06 -19.81 -1.40
N PRO A 126 -5.25 -20.78 -0.48
CA PRO A 126 -4.15 -21.46 0.20
C PRO A 126 -3.19 -22.21 -0.73
N GLU A 127 -3.63 -22.58 -1.94
CA GLU A 127 -2.82 -23.29 -2.94
C GLU A 127 -2.11 -22.33 -3.92
N ASP A 128 -2.64 -21.12 -4.12
CA ASP A 128 -1.94 -20.02 -4.79
C ASP A 128 -0.82 -19.41 -3.94
N ARG A 129 -0.68 -19.84 -2.66
CA ARG A 129 0.28 -19.26 -1.73
C ARG A 129 1.73 -19.53 -2.11
N ASP A 130 2.06 -20.82 -2.23
CA ASP A 130 3.44 -21.28 -2.42
C ASP A 130 3.44 -22.80 -2.73
N PRO A 131 4.01 -23.26 -3.86
CA PRO A 131 4.23 -24.70 -4.11
C PRO A 131 5.20 -25.36 -3.10
N THR A 132 5.85 -24.59 -2.22
CA THR A 132 6.76 -25.04 -1.15
C THR A 132 6.28 -24.73 0.28
N GLY A 133 5.08 -24.15 0.47
CA GLY A 133 4.36 -24.13 1.76
C GLY A 133 4.70 -23.04 2.79
N LEU A 134 5.26 -21.88 2.41
CA LEU A 134 5.75 -20.87 3.35
C LEU A 134 4.74 -19.77 3.74
N LYS A 135 4.15 -19.94 4.95
CA LYS A 135 3.65 -18.90 5.87
C LYS A 135 2.31 -18.22 5.53
N SER A 136 1.82 -17.43 6.50
CA SER A 136 0.44 -16.94 6.62
C SER A 136 0.13 -15.64 5.86
N GLU A 137 1.11 -14.76 5.69
CA GLU A 137 1.04 -13.55 4.87
C GLU A 137 1.71 -13.80 3.51
N LEU A 138 1.06 -13.44 2.40
CA LEU A 138 1.70 -13.50 1.09
C LEU A 138 2.53 -12.26 0.81
N GLU A 139 3.80 -12.49 0.49
CA GLU A 139 4.77 -11.51 0.03
C GLU A 139 4.63 -11.32 -1.49
N LEU A 140 3.61 -10.57 -1.92
CA LEU A 140 3.22 -10.47 -3.34
C LEU A 140 4.37 -10.03 -4.26
N TRP A 141 5.34 -9.28 -3.74
CA TRP A 141 6.55 -8.85 -4.47
C TRP A 141 7.44 -10.02 -4.96
N LYS A 142 7.29 -11.23 -4.41
CA LYS A 142 7.94 -12.45 -4.92
C LYS A 142 7.27 -13.01 -6.17
N LEU A 143 5.98 -12.74 -6.34
CA LEU A 143 5.16 -13.21 -7.46
C LEU A 143 5.06 -12.15 -8.57
N ASN A 144 4.99 -10.88 -8.19
CA ASN A 144 5.01 -9.73 -9.09
C ASN A 144 5.90 -8.61 -8.51
N PRO A 145 7.18 -8.49 -8.92
CA PRO A 145 8.06 -7.42 -8.47
C PRO A 145 7.58 -6.05 -8.99
N LEU A 146 7.06 -5.20 -8.10
CA LEU A 146 6.63 -3.84 -8.43
C LEU A 146 7.70 -2.81 -8.07
N SER A 147 7.76 -1.72 -8.82
CA SER A 147 8.61 -0.56 -8.55
C SER A 147 7.92 0.75 -8.94
N PHE A 148 8.44 1.88 -8.45
CA PHE A 148 8.05 3.22 -8.84
C PHE A 148 9.30 4.10 -8.98
N THR A 149 9.35 4.91 -10.04
CA THR A 149 10.40 5.91 -10.21
C THR A 149 10.01 7.22 -9.55
N VAL A 150 10.90 7.79 -8.73
CA VAL A 150 10.76 9.16 -8.23
C VAL A 150 11.20 10.10 -9.37
N PRO A 151 10.34 10.99 -9.90
CA PRO A 151 10.69 11.86 -11.02
C PRO A 151 11.92 12.74 -10.77
N LYS A 152 12.66 13.04 -11.86
CA LYS A 152 13.79 13.99 -11.83
C LYS A 152 13.30 15.41 -11.55
N GLY A 153 14.14 16.22 -10.89
CA GLY A 153 13.84 17.62 -10.58
C GLY A 153 12.84 17.82 -9.43
N LEU A 154 12.39 16.76 -8.75
CA LEU A 154 11.63 16.91 -7.51
C LEU A 154 12.51 17.53 -6.41
N PRO A 155 12.02 18.54 -5.67
CA PRO A 155 12.82 19.25 -4.68
C PRO A 155 13.13 18.39 -3.45
N LYS A 156 14.27 18.65 -2.83
CA LYS A 156 14.70 17.96 -1.60
C LYS A 156 13.81 18.36 -0.42
N GLY A 157 13.57 17.42 0.49
CA GLY A 157 12.81 17.68 1.71
C GLY A 157 11.96 16.51 2.18
N LYS A 158 11.20 16.73 3.25
CA LYS A 158 10.23 15.75 3.76
C LYS A 158 8.99 15.77 2.87
N ALA A 159 8.57 14.59 2.42
CA ALA A 159 7.40 14.39 1.58
C ALA A 159 6.57 13.20 2.07
N VAL A 160 5.37 13.05 1.51
CA VAL A 160 4.50 11.88 1.70
C VAL A 160 4.27 11.22 0.34
N VAL A 161 4.57 9.93 0.25
CA VAL A 161 4.16 9.10 -0.90
C VAL A 161 2.91 8.32 -0.57
N ALA A 162 2.03 8.14 -1.55
CA ALA A 162 0.78 7.43 -1.43
C ALA A 162 0.63 6.41 -2.56
N TRP A 163 0.61 5.13 -2.21
CA TRP A 163 0.18 4.06 -3.09
C TRP A 163 -1.34 3.98 -3.07
N THR A 164 -1.96 3.90 -4.25
CA THR A 164 -3.39 3.74 -4.43
C THR A 164 -3.72 2.54 -5.31
N TRP A 165 -4.86 1.90 -5.05
CA TRP A 165 -5.33 0.78 -5.86
C TRP A 165 -6.87 0.73 -5.92
N PHE A 166 -7.38 0.48 -7.12
CA PHE A 166 -8.78 0.29 -7.45
C PHE A 166 -8.97 -1.16 -7.92
N ASN A 167 -9.78 -1.90 -7.17
CA ASN A 167 -9.90 -3.34 -7.28
C ASN A 167 -10.84 -3.78 -8.43
N ARG A 168 -10.46 -4.81 -9.18
CA ARG A 168 -11.25 -5.31 -10.31
C ARG A 168 -12.57 -5.96 -9.87
N ILE A 169 -12.54 -6.83 -8.86
CA ILE A 169 -13.67 -7.72 -8.47
C ILE A 169 -14.17 -7.40 -7.06
N GLY A 170 -15.47 -7.49 -6.80
CA GLY A 170 -16.12 -7.30 -5.50
C GLY A 170 -16.65 -5.87 -5.29
N ASN A 171 -16.70 -5.42 -4.04
CA ASN A 171 -17.02 -4.04 -3.66
C ASN A 171 -16.25 -3.01 -4.51
N ARG A 172 -16.83 -1.83 -4.73
CA ARG A 172 -16.15 -0.76 -5.47
C ARG A 172 -15.36 0.09 -4.48
N GLU A 173 -14.05 -0.17 -4.40
CA GLU A 173 -13.18 0.34 -3.32
C GLU A 173 -12.00 1.17 -3.84
N MET A 174 -11.41 1.98 -2.96
CA MET A 174 -10.12 2.64 -3.17
C MET A 174 -9.23 2.34 -1.97
N TYR A 175 -8.14 1.64 -2.19
CA TYR A 175 -7.06 1.50 -1.21
C TYR A 175 -6.14 2.71 -1.33
N MET A 176 -5.70 3.28 -0.21
CA MET A 176 -4.71 4.36 -0.17
C MET A 176 -3.80 4.19 1.04
N LYS A 177 -2.55 3.80 0.81
CA LYS A 177 -1.55 3.61 1.88
C LYS A 177 -0.47 4.66 1.74
N CYS A 178 -0.28 5.46 2.79
CA CYS A 178 0.64 6.60 2.79
C CYS A 178 1.89 6.30 3.63
N SER A 179 3.02 6.88 3.24
CA SER A 179 4.28 6.77 3.97
C SER A 179 5.06 8.09 3.88
N THR A 180 5.76 8.43 4.98
CA THR A 180 6.62 9.61 5.04
C THR A 180 7.99 9.24 4.49
N VAL A 181 8.55 10.08 3.63
CA VAL A 181 9.87 9.88 3.03
C VAL A 181 10.67 11.17 2.99
N MET A 182 11.97 11.06 2.75
CA MET A 182 12.82 12.18 2.34
C MET A 182 13.10 12.08 0.85
N ILE A 183 12.93 13.19 0.13
CA ILE A 183 13.51 13.37 -1.20
C ILE A 183 14.89 14.01 -1.01
N GLY A 184 15.93 13.37 -1.55
CA GLY A 184 17.31 13.84 -1.49
C GLY A 184 17.73 14.66 -2.73
N GLY A 185 19.02 14.95 -2.82
CA GLY A 185 19.58 15.86 -3.83
C GLY A 185 19.60 17.32 -3.36
N GLU A 186 19.85 18.24 -4.30
CA GLU A 186 20.09 19.67 -3.98
C GLU A 186 18.98 20.62 -4.43
N GLU A 187 18.10 20.18 -5.33
CA GLU A 187 16.97 20.94 -5.90
C GLU A 187 16.01 21.48 -4.84
N THR A 188 15.42 22.65 -5.08
CA THR A 188 14.44 23.33 -4.21
C THR A 188 13.22 23.88 -4.97
N SER A 189 13.22 23.83 -6.30
CA SER A 189 12.11 24.27 -7.15
C SER A 189 10.91 23.32 -7.09
N MET A 190 9.71 23.84 -6.84
CA MET A 190 8.46 23.08 -6.90
C MET A 190 8.00 22.77 -8.35
N SER A 191 8.64 23.35 -9.37
CA SER A 191 8.19 23.29 -10.77
C SER A 191 7.99 21.86 -11.30
N ALA A 192 8.89 20.92 -11.01
CA ALA A 192 8.74 19.53 -11.43
C ALA A 192 7.58 18.82 -10.72
N PHE A 193 7.32 19.16 -9.45
CA PHE A 193 6.18 18.63 -8.69
C PHE A 193 4.85 19.18 -9.23
N GLU A 194 4.79 20.47 -9.53
CA GLU A 194 3.60 21.15 -10.06
C GLU A 194 3.22 20.67 -11.47
N ALA A 195 4.22 20.30 -12.28
CA ALA A 195 4.03 19.76 -13.63
C ALA A 195 3.48 18.32 -13.68
N LEU A 196 3.58 17.56 -12.58
CA LEU A 196 2.96 16.23 -12.49
C LEU A 196 1.42 16.33 -12.45
N PRO A 197 0.67 15.36 -12.98
CA PRO A 197 -0.79 15.38 -12.91
C PRO A 197 -1.33 15.04 -11.52
N GLY A 198 -2.55 15.51 -11.22
CA GLY A 198 -3.25 15.17 -9.97
C GLY A 198 -3.70 13.71 -9.91
N LEU A 199 -3.70 13.15 -8.70
CA LEU A 199 -4.09 11.78 -8.39
C LEU A 199 -5.52 11.44 -8.85
N PHE A 200 -5.70 10.28 -9.48
CA PHE A 200 -7.02 9.75 -9.78
C PHE A 200 -7.75 9.34 -8.50
N LYS A 201 -8.99 9.82 -8.32
CA LYS A 201 -9.84 9.56 -7.16
C LYS A 201 -11.20 9.03 -7.63
N ALA A 202 -11.64 7.95 -6.99
CA ALA A 202 -12.91 7.26 -7.24
C ALA A 202 -13.29 6.43 -6.00
N ASN A 203 -14.52 5.92 -5.93
CA ASN A 203 -14.97 4.95 -4.91
C ASN A 203 -14.90 5.47 -3.45
N ILE A 204 -14.79 6.81 -3.26
CA ILE A 204 -14.68 7.50 -1.96
C ILE A 204 -15.69 8.66 -1.87
N GLY A 205 -16.92 8.40 -2.29
CA GLY A 205 -17.95 9.43 -2.46
C GLY A 205 -17.72 10.29 -3.71
N GLY A 206 -18.24 11.52 -3.70
CA GLY A 206 -18.02 12.51 -4.77
C GLY A 206 -18.64 12.19 -6.14
N GLY A 207 -19.45 11.14 -6.26
CA GLY A 207 -20.16 10.78 -7.49
C GLY A 207 -19.33 10.05 -8.55
N CYS A 208 -18.08 9.68 -8.24
CA CYS A 208 -17.21 8.93 -9.15
C CYS A 208 -17.01 7.47 -8.69
N THR A 209 -17.25 6.52 -9.60
CA THR A 209 -17.14 5.07 -9.35
C THR A 209 -16.42 4.38 -10.50
N VAL A 210 -15.47 3.49 -10.19
CA VAL A 210 -14.85 2.56 -11.15
C VAL A 210 -15.76 1.35 -11.32
N PRO A 211 -16.22 0.98 -12.53
CA PRO A 211 -17.06 -0.21 -12.73
C PRO A 211 -16.41 -1.52 -12.25
N GLU A 212 -17.22 -2.49 -11.81
CA GLU A 212 -16.71 -3.84 -11.56
C GLU A 212 -16.24 -4.51 -12.87
N GLN A 213 -15.30 -5.46 -12.76
CA GLN A 213 -14.60 -6.12 -13.85
C GLN A 213 -13.72 -5.21 -14.71
N THR A 214 -13.53 -3.93 -14.34
CA THR A 214 -12.52 -3.06 -14.95
C THR A 214 -11.12 -3.67 -14.78
N THR A 215 -10.58 -4.25 -15.86
CA THR A 215 -9.29 -4.97 -15.85
C THR A 215 -8.11 -4.01 -15.79
N ALA A 216 -8.15 -2.94 -16.57
CA ALA A 216 -7.15 -1.90 -16.64
C ALA A 216 -7.81 -0.53 -16.84
N ILE A 217 -7.72 0.35 -15.82
CA ILE A 217 -8.19 1.74 -15.95
C ILE A 217 -7.26 2.47 -16.92
N ASP A 218 -7.84 3.09 -17.93
CA ASP A 218 -7.15 4.07 -18.77
C ASP A 218 -7.17 5.43 -18.04
N PHE A 219 -6.15 5.66 -17.20
CA PHE A 219 -6.01 6.89 -16.43
C PHE A 219 -5.70 8.07 -17.38
N LYS A 220 -6.69 8.94 -17.59
CA LYS A 220 -6.59 10.14 -18.45
C LYS A 220 -5.31 10.96 -18.23
N ASN A 221 -4.85 11.07 -16.98
CA ASN A 221 -3.61 11.74 -16.61
C ASN A 221 -2.72 10.75 -15.82
N PRO A 222 -1.84 9.97 -16.49
CA PRO A 222 -1.20 8.81 -15.85
C PRO A 222 0.16 9.11 -15.18
N GLY A 223 0.70 10.31 -15.34
CA GLY A 223 2.05 10.65 -14.87
C GLY A 223 3.15 10.25 -15.87
N PRO A 224 4.42 10.47 -15.51
CA PRO A 224 5.57 10.24 -16.41
C PRO A 224 5.96 8.76 -16.57
N GLU A 225 5.57 7.87 -15.65
CA GLU A 225 5.86 6.44 -15.71
C GLU A 225 4.56 5.62 -15.75
N VAL A 226 4.48 4.65 -16.67
CA VAL A 226 3.30 3.78 -16.84
C VAL A 226 3.73 2.34 -17.03
N PHE A 227 3.19 1.45 -16.19
CA PHE A 227 3.25 -0.01 -16.36
C PHE A 227 1.90 -0.55 -16.84
N GLY A 228 1.92 -1.57 -17.70
CA GLY A 228 0.71 -2.13 -18.30
C GLY A 228 0.16 -1.26 -19.44
N LYS A 229 -1.16 -1.31 -19.66
CA LYS A 229 -1.85 -0.52 -20.69
C LYS A 229 -3.31 -0.30 -20.32
N GLY A 230 -3.78 0.96 -20.41
CA GLY A 230 -5.18 1.32 -20.23
C GLY A 230 -6.09 0.63 -21.26
N ILE A 231 -7.27 0.21 -20.80
CA ILE A 231 -8.31 -0.43 -21.64
C ILE A 231 -9.65 0.26 -21.45
N THR A 232 -10.03 0.55 -20.20
CA THR A 232 -11.33 1.13 -19.85
C THR A 232 -11.16 2.59 -19.41
N PRO A 233 -11.53 3.59 -20.23
CA PRO A 233 -11.56 4.97 -19.78
C PRO A 233 -12.67 5.15 -18.75
N VAL A 234 -12.29 5.61 -17.55
CA VAL A 234 -13.24 5.96 -16.48
C VAL A 234 -13.32 7.49 -16.42
N PRO A 235 -14.51 8.12 -16.52
CA PRO A 235 -14.68 9.57 -16.59
C PRO A 235 -14.52 10.24 -15.21
N CYS A 236 -13.33 10.11 -14.63
CA CYS A 236 -13.00 10.43 -13.24
C CYS A 236 -11.57 11.00 -13.11
N GLY A 237 -11.27 11.52 -11.92
CA GLY A 237 -9.99 12.17 -11.59
C GLY A 237 -10.15 13.69 -11.42
N GLU A 238 -9.12 14.33 -10.88
CA GLU A 238 -9.11 15.78 -10.71
C GLU A 238 -9.01 16.53 -12.07
N PRO A 239 -9.57 17.75 -12.18
CA PRO A 239 -9.26 18.60 -13.31
C PRO A 239 -7.74 18.86 -13.37
N LEU A 240 -7.19 18.95 -14.57
CA LEU A 240 -5.81 19.36 -14.78
C LEU A 240 -5.54 20.68 -14.03
N SER A 241 -4.54 20.69 -13.15
CA SER A 241 -3.95 21.96 -12.71
C SER A 241 -3.53 22.75 -13.95
N LYS A 242 -3.75 24.06 -13.97
CA LYS A 242 -3.40 24.92 -15.12
C LYS A 242 -1.88 25.11 -15.26
N GLY A 243 -1.18 24.03 -15.62
CA GLY A 243 0.14 24.06 -16.25
C GLY A 243 -0.01 24.07 -17.77
N THR A 244 0.89 24.77 -18.44
CA THR A 244 0.88 25.10 -19.88
C THR A 244 0.52 23.93 -20.79
N GLY A 245 -0.40 24.15 -21.73
CA GLY A 245 -1.04 23.08 -22.49
C GLY A 245 -0.12 22.32 -23.47
N GLY A 246 -0.21 20.99 -23.42
CA GLY A 246 0.28 20.07 -24.45
C GLY A 246 -0.79 19.03 -24.74
N ALA A 247 -1.49 19.15 -25.88
CA ALA A 247 -2.41 18.12 -26.33
C ALA A 247 -1.61 16.94 -26.92
N PRO A 248 -1.99 15.67 -26.66
CA PRO A 248 -1.35 14.53 -27.28
C PRO A 248 -1.74 14.48 -28.77
N ALA A 249 -0.85 14.98 -29.64
CA ALA A 249 -0.95 14.73 -31.07
C ALA A 249 -0.78 13.23 -31.32
N GLY A 250 -1.72 12.62 -32.03
CA GLY A 250 -1.67 11.18 -32.33
C GLY A 250 -0.53 10.86 -33.29
N ASN A 251 0.33 9.90 -32.93
CA ASN A 251 1.37 9.42 -33.82
C ASN A 251 0.78 8.76 -35.07
N SER A 252 1.01 9.37 -36.23
CA SER A 252 0.98 8.73 -37.54
C SER A 252 2.34 8.95 -38.20
N GLY A 253 3.01 7.87 -38.62
CA GLY A 253 4.40 7.91 -39.06
C GLY A 253 4.61 8.59 -40.43
N PRO A 254 5.77 9.22 -40.68
CA PRO A 254 6.06 9.91 -41.94
C PRO A 254 6.86 9.04 -42.93
N GLU A 255 6.47 9.08 -44.21
CA GLU A 255 7.30 9.20 -45.44
C GLU A 255 6.45 8.90 -46.70
N PRO A 256 6.83 9.33 -47.93
CA PRO A 256 8.08 9.99 -48.31
C PRO A 256 7.94 11.39 -48.96
N LYS A 257 9.09 12.03 -49.21
CA LYS A 257 9.30 13.25 -50.03
C LYS A 257 8.94 13.04 -51.52
N PRO A 258 8.69 14.08 -52.36
CA PRO A 258 9.58 15.24 -52.64
C PRO A 258 8.87 16.62 -52.45
N SER A 259 9.40 17.83 -52.74
CA SER A 259 10.53 18.25 -53.60
C SER A 259 11.18 19.60 -53.20
N VAL A 260 12.37 19.84 -53.77
CA VAL A 260 13.20 21.06 -53.97
C VAL A 260 12.75 22.44 -53.44
N GLY A 261 13.70 23.17 -52.82
CA GLY A 261 13.69 24.63 -52.65
C GLY A 261 15.03 25.15 -52.06
N ASN A 262 15.78 25.99 -52.80
CA ASN A 262 17.06 26.57 -52.36
C ASN A 262 16.86 27.82 -51.47
N PHE A 263 17.84 28.17 -50.62
CA PHE A 263 18.83 29.24 -50.89
C PHE A 263 19.76 29.59 -49.69
N THR A 264 21.07 29.52 -49.96
CA THR A 264 22.23 30.29 -49.40
C THR A 264 22.23 30.89 -47.98
N ALA A 265 23.32 30.63 -47.26
CA ALA A 265 23.82 31.43 -46.14
C ALA A 265 24.92 32.42 -46.58
N PRO A 266 25.26 33.43 -45.75
CA PRO A 266 26.62 33.98 -45.65
C PRO A 266 27.24 33.80 -44.23
N SER A 267 28.39 34.41 -43.96
CA SER A 267 29.34 34.00 -42.89
C SER A 267 29.96 35.13 -42.05
N LYS A 268 30.40 34.76 -40.83
CA LYS A 268 31.60 35.19 -40.05
C LYS A 268 32.01 36.69 -39.97
N THR A 269 32.16 37.18 -38.73
CA THR A 269 33.30 37.99 -38.17
C THR A 269 33.19 37.98 -36.63
N SER A 270 34.16 37.51 -35.82
CA SER A 270 35.27 38.27 -35.18
C SER A 270 34.84 39.57 -34.45
N SER A 271 35.23 39.89 -33.21
CA SER A 271 36.15 39.28 -32.21
C SER A 271 35.70 39.76 -30.78
N SER A 272 36.39 39.66 -29.63
CA SER A 272 37.80 39.40 -29.23
C SER A 272 37.88 38.88 -27.77
N ALA A 273 39.05 38.95 -27.10
CA ALA A 273 39.25 38.71 -25.65
C ALA A 273 40.35 39.62 -25.07
N PRO A 274 40.35 39.88 -23.74
CA PRO A 274 41.57 39.67 -22.95
C PRO A 274 41.31 39.06 -21.54
N SER A 275 42.40 38.71 -20.84
CA SER A 275 42.38 38.08 -19.50
C SER A 275 43.33 38.82 -18.50
N PRO A 276 43.73 38.31 -17.31
CA PRO A 276 43.54 39.03 -16.04
C PRO A 276 44.84 39.54 -15.38
N PRO A 277 44.73 40.17 -14.19
CA PRO A 277 45.81 40.13 -13.19
C PRO A 277 45.35 39.77 -11.76
N SER A 278 46.31 39.34 -10.94
CA SER A 278 46.29 39.15 -9.48
C SER A 278 47.69 39.52 -8.93
N PRO A 279 47.97 39.38 -7.61
CA PRO A 279 47.60 40.23 -6.48
C PRO A 279 48.82 41.03 -5.94
N PRO A 280 48.70 41.74 -4.80
CA PRO A 280 49.79 41.77 -3.81
C PRO A 280 49.33 41.52 -2.35
N VAL A 281 50.25 41.65 -1.38
CA VAL A 281 50.14 41.14 0.00
C VAL A 281 50.75 42.12 1.04
N ALA A 282 50.13 42.24 2.23
CA ALA A 282 50.61 42.94 3.46
C ALA A 282 50.77 44.50 3.35
N ASP A 283 50.90 45.29 4.44
CA ASP A 283 51.08 44.97 5.87
C ASP A 283 50.49 46.04 6.84
N ALA A 284 50.39 45.66 8.13
CA ALA A 284 50.44 46.45 9.38
C ALA A 284 49.67 47.79 9.64
N SER A 285 48.88 47.76 10.72
CA SER A 285 48.88 48.72 11.87
C SER A 285 48.34 50.17 11.73
N SER A 286 47.15 50.44 12.28
CA SER A 286 46.99 51.16 13.59
C SER A 286 45.50 51.28 14.02
N ASP A 287 45.26 51.63 15.29
CA ASP A 287 43.97 51.65 16.03
C ASP A 287 42.97 52.71 15.50
N GLU A 288 41.64 52.69 15.75
CA GLU A 288 40.96 52.71 17.06
C GLU A 288 39.52 52.09 17.04
N GLU A 289 38.79 52.18 18.17
CA GLU A 289 37.57 51.42 18.53
C GLU A 289 36.34 51.51 17.60
N VAL A 290 35.64 50.38 17.44
CA VAL A 290 34.16 50.33 17.48
C VAL A 290 33.69 49.08 18.26
N VAL A 291 32.84 49.28 19.26
CA VAL A 291 32.28 48.20 20.09
C VAL A 291 31.12 47.47 19.41
N THR A 292 31.10 46.14 19.42
CA THR A 292 29.88 45.32 19.23
C THR A 292 29.99 43.98 19.97
N THR A 293 28.92 43.59 20.65
CA THR A 293 28.87 42.46 21.59
C THR A 293 28.85 41.09 20.91
N GLN A 294 29.64 40.13 21.41
CA GLN A 294 29.44 38.70 21.16
C GLN A 294 29.30 37.95 22.48
N VAL A 295 28.40 36.97 22.52
CA VAL A 295 28.13 36.14 23.71
C VAL A 295 28.71 34.74 23.49
N THR A 296 29.75 34.41 24.23
CA THR A 296 30.42 33.10 24.18
C THR A 296 30.20 32.37 25.50
N PHE A 297 29.47 31.25 25.49
CA PHE A 297 29.28 30.41 26.67
C PHE A 297 30.42 29.40 26.81
N THR A 298 31.23 29.53 27.86
CA THR A 298 32.16 28.50 28.33
C THR A 298 31.52 27.70 29.48
N PRO A 299 31.62 26.36 29.50
CA PRO A 299 31.05 25.55 30.58
C PRO A 299 31.93 25.60 31.83
N SER A 300 31.36 25.99 32.97
CA SER A 300 32.01 25.91 34.27
C SER A 300 31.67 24.59 34.98
N PRO A 301 32.64 23.88 35.58
CA PRO A 301 32.35 22.70 36.39
C PRO A 301 31.82 23.10 37.78
N THR A 302 30.73 22.44 38.22
CA THR A 302 30.15 22.61 39.56
C THR A 302 30.09 21.26 40.26
N ALA A 303 30.33 21.26 41.58
CA ALA A 303 30.60 20.05 42.36
C ALA A 303 29.40 19.08 42.51
N THR A 304 29.71 17.79 42.51
CA THR A 304 28.79 16.69 42.80
C THR A 304 28.43 16.66 44.28
N ASN A 305 27.17 16.95 44.62
CA ASN A 305 26.59 16.59 45.92
C ASN A 305 25.93 15.21 45.83
N ASN A 306 26.23 14.34 46.79
CA ASN A 306 25.81 12.94 46.79
C ASN A 306 24.42 12.79 47.44
N VAL A 307 23.45 12.26 46.69
CA VAL A 307 22.09 11.98 47.20
C VAL A 307 21.76 10.50 46.97
N GLN A 308 21.46 9.82 48.07
CA GLN A 308 21.28 8.37 48.13
C GLN A 308 19.85 7.95 47.72
N PRO A 309 19.68 6.92 46.86
CA PRO A 309 18.36 6.38 46.51
C PRO A 309 17.77 5.51 47.66
N PRO A 310 16.43 5.50 47.85
CA PRO A 310 15.78 4.73 48.91
C PRO A 310 15.67 3.23 48.58
N THR A 311 15.63 2.39 49.62
CA THR A 311 15.64 0.92 49.52
C THR A 311 14.27 0.29 49.80
N SER A 312 13.69 -0.45 48.84
CA SER A 312 12.95 -1.72 49.02
C SER A 312 12.10 -2.11 47.79
N PRO A 313 12.19 -3.35 47.27
CA PRO A 313 11.12 -4.00 46.53
C PRO A 313 10.27 -4.91 47.44
N MET A 314 8.97 -5.03 47.15
CA MET A 314 8.06 -5.93 47.89
C MET A 314 7.97 -7.31 47.22
N ASN A 315 8.01 -8.38 48.02
CA ASN A 315 7.97 -9.76 47.52
C ASN A 315 6.55 -10.21 47.10
N ALA A 316 6.46 -10.84 45.93
CA ALA A 316 5.37 -11.77 45.56
C ALA A 316 5.96 -12.89 44.67
N PRO A 317 5.60 -14.18 44.86
CA PRO A 317 6.32 -15.30 44.26
C PRO A 317 5.85 -15.67 42.85
N THR A 318 6.81 -15.94 41.95
CA THR A 318 6.57 -16.51 40.61
C THR A 318 6.84 -18.01 40.61
N THR A 319 5.80 -18.83 40.52
CA THR A 319 5.90 -20.30 40.38
C THR A 319 5.31 -20.78 39.05
N LEU A 320 6.10 -20.67 37.98
CA LEU A 320 5.77 -21.26 36.68
C LEU A 320 6.21 -22.73 36.62
N LEU A 321 5.26 -23.64 36.44
CA LEU A 321 5.49 -25.07 36.24
C LEU A 321 5.91 -25.35 34.79
N SER A 322 7.13 -25.84 34.59
CA SER A 322 7.63 -26.26 33.28
C SER A 322 6.96 -27.56 32.80
N SER A 323 5.93 -27.46 31.96
CA SER A 323 5.30 -28.62 31.31
C SER A 323 6.04 -29.04 30.03
N THR A 324 6.81 -30.13 30.10
CA THR A 324 7.66 -30.63 29.00
C THR A 324 6.92 -31.57 28.03
N PHE A 325 5.98 -31.04 27.25
CA PHE A 325 5.34 -31.82 26.17
C PHE A 325 6.26 -31.96 24.95
N ARG A 326 6.82 -33.15 24.75
CA ARG A 326 7.51 -33.52 23.50
C ARG A 326 6.48 -33.92 22.44
N PHE A 327 6.40 -33.17 21.35
CA PHE A 327 5.69 -33.59 20.14
C PHE A 327 6.66 -34.32 19.19
N SER A 328 6.36 -35.57 18.87
CA SER A 328 6.99 -36.28 17.74
C SER A 328 6.29 -35.89 16.43
N PRO A 329 7.02 -35.60 15.35
CA PRO A 329 6.40 -35.33 14.05
C PRO A 329 5.79 -36.61 13.45
N PRO A 330 4.61 -36.54 12.80
CA PRO A 330 4.05 -37.68 12.08
C PRO A 330 4.80 -37.94 10.75
N LEU A 331 4.88 -39.21 10.37
CA LEU A 331 5.50 -39.68 9.13
C LEU A 331 4.62 -39.32 7.90
N PRO A 332 5.19 -38.88 6.77
CA PRO A 332 4.41 -38.52 5.59
C PRO A 332 3.81 -39.75 4.89
N THR A 333 2.51 -39.70 4.56
CA THR A 333 1.80 -40.77 3.87
C THR A 333 0.87 -40.25 2.76
N GLY A 334 0.99 -40.85 1.57
CA GLY A 334 -0.07 -40.93 0.56
C GLY A 334 -0.50 -39.65 -0.17
N THR A 335 -0.02 -39.47 -1.39
CA THR A 335 -0.67 -38.60 -2.40
C THR A 335 -2.03 -39.17 -2.80
N ALA A 336 -3.12 -38.60 -2.27
CA ALA A 336 -4.49 -38.95 -2.65
C ALA A 336 -5.00 -38.05 -3.80
N SER A 337 -5.54 -38.64 -4.87
CA SER A 337 -6.09 -37.88 -6.00
C SER A 337 -7.34 -37.09 -5.61
N ALA A 338 -7.35 -35.78 -5.89
CA ALA A 338 -8.45 -34.89 -5.53
C ALA A 338 -9.77 -35.25 -6.25
N VAL A 339 -10.75 -35.70 -5.46
CA VAL A 339 -12.04 -36.24 -5.89
C VAL A 339 -12.96 -35.16 -6.45
N ALA A 340 -13.61 -35.45 -7.59
CA ALA A 340 -14.58 -34.57 -8.23
C ALA A 340 -15.94 -34.53 -7.50
N CYS A 341 -16.73 -33.49 -7.76
CA CYS A 341 -18.12 -33.32 -7.34
C CYS A 341 -18.95 -32.71 -8.47
N LYS A 342 -20.28 -32.67 -8.34
CA LYS A 342 -21.17 -32.40 -9.49
C LYS A 342 -21.94 -31.08 -9.42
N ALA A 343 -22.11 -30.50 -8.24
CA ALA A 343 -22.82 -29.23 -8.07
C ALA A 343 -22.06 -28.31 -7.13
N GLU A 344 -21.75 -27.09 -7.57
CA GLU A 344 -21.10 -26.07 -6.74
C GLU A 344 -21.88 -25.85 -5.43
N GLY A 345 -21.18 -25.81 -4.30
CA GLY A 345 -21.79 -25.75 -2.98
C GLY A 345 -22.34 -27.08 -2.42
N GLU A 346 -22.23 -28.20 -3.15
CA GLU A 346 -22.57 -29.53 -2.64
C GLU A 346 -21.67 -29.89 -1.43
N VAL A 347 -22.28 -30.06 -0.26
CA VAL A 347 -21.59 -30.59 0.93
C VAL A 347 -21.55 -32.11 0.84
N THR A 348 -20.37 -32.71 1.06
CA THR A 348 -20.23 -34.17 1.19
C THR A 348 -19.49 -34.57 2.46
N CYS A 349 -19.93 -35.66 3.08
CA CYS A 349 -19.39 -36.12 4.36
C CYS A 349 -18.12 -36.96 4.14
N GLY A 350 -17.12 -36.77 5.00
CA GLY A 350 -15.87 -37.52 5.01
C GLY A 350 -15.68 -38.37 6.25
N GLU A 351 -14.68 -39.25 6.19
CA GLU A 351 -14.28 -40.11 7.31
C GLU A 351 -13.77 -39.30 8.52
N ASN A 352 -13.62 -39.95 9.68
CA ASN A 352 -13.02 -39.35 10.88
C ASN A 352 -13.70 -38.05 11.36
N ASN A 353 -15.01 -37.91 11.11
CA ASN A 353 -15.80 -36.69 11.30
C ASN A 353 -15.24 -35.50 10.51
N THR A 354 -15.09 -35.63 9.20
CA THR A 354 -14.70 -34.53 8.29
C THR A 354 -15.82 -34.20 7.30
N TRP A 355 -15.67 -33.10 6.58
CA TRP A 355 -16.57 -32.73 5.49
C TRP A 355 -15.84 -31.96 4.39
N TYR A 356 -16.48 -31.94 3.22
CA TYR A 356 -16.01 -31.29 2.01
C TYR A 356 -17.11 -30.42 1.43
N LEU A 357 -16.75 -29.33 0.76
CA LEU A 357 -17.63 -28.48 -0.03
C LEU A 357 -17.21 -28.59 -1.50
N CYS A 358 -18.17 -28.67 -2.42
CA CYS A 358 -17.85 -28.63 -3.84
C CYS A 358 -17.51 -27.20 -4.28
N GLY A 359 -16.33 -27.04 -4.88
CA GLY A 359 -15.87 -25.78 -5.45
C GLY A 359 -15.02 -26.04 -6.69
N SER A 360 -15.35 -25.39 -7.81
CA SER A 360 -14.74 -25.58 -9.13
C SER A 360 -14.74 -27.04 -9.60
N GLY A 361 -15.85 -27.76 -9.37
CA GLY A 361 -16.02 -29.18 -9.72
C GLY A 361 -15.23 -30.17 -8.87
N ARG A 362 -14.57 -29.73 -7.78
CA ARG A 362 -13.72 -30.57 -6.93
C ARG A 362 -14.11 -30.44 -5.45
N LYS A 363 -13.93 -31.53 -4.69
CA LYS A 363 -14.23 -31.58 -3.25
C LYS A 363 -13.15 -30.86 -2.44
N GLN A 364 -13.42 -29.62 -2.07
CA GLN A 364 -12.57 -28.82 -1.20
C GLN A 364 -12.69 -29.33 0.24
N PHE A 365 -11.58 -29.58 0.93
CA PHE A 365 -11.58 -30.09 2.30
C PHE A 365 -11.88 -28.98 3.31
N MET A 366 -12.97 -29.11 4.07
CA MET A 366 -13.46 -28.09 4.99
C MET A 366 -13.15 -28.39 6.47
N GLY A 367 -12.21 -29.32 6.71
CA GLY A 367 -11.77 -29.70 8.05
C GLY A 367 -12.69 -30.70 8.76
N ARG A 368 -12.58 -30.74 10.08
CA ARG A 368 -13.40 -31.59 10.95
C ARG A 368 -14.74 -30.94 11.26
N LEU A 369 -15.76 -31.78 11.45
CA LEU A 369 -17.07 -31.35 11.91
C LEU A 369 -16.99 -30.73 13.31
N ALA A 370 -17.75 -29.67 13.54
CA ALA A 370 -17.79 -28.98 14.82
C ALA A 370 -18.27 -29.92 15.95
N ALA A 371 -17.77 -29.70 17.16
CA ALA A 371 -18.16 -30.49 18.33
C ALA A 371 -19.68 -30.50 18.52
N GLY A 372 -20.27 -31.67 18.75
CA GLY A 372 -21.72 -31.83 18.85
C GLY A 372 -22.48 -31.82 17.51
N THR A 373 -21.80 -31.88 16.36
CA THR A 373 -22.43 -32.10 15.04
C THR A 373 -22.14 -33.49 14.46
N THR A 374 -22.84 -33.83 13.39
CA THR A 374 -22.70 -35.05 12.57
C THR A 374 -23.06 -34.71 11.11
N CYS A 375 -22.29 -35.22 10.15
CA CYS A 375 -22.63 -35.15 8.72
C CYS A 375 -23.21 -36.49 8.28
N THR A 376 -24.36 -36.47 7.61
CA THR A 376 -24.99 -37.65 7.02
C THR A 376 -25.61 -37.26 5.68
N ALA A 377 -25.35 -38.04 4.63
CA ALA A 377 -25.91 -37.82 3.28
C ALA A 377 -25.78 -36.36 2.77
N GLY A 378 -24.60 -35.76 2.95
CA GLY A 378 -24.31 -34.38 2.53
C GLY A 378 -24.93 -33.28 3.37
N LYS A 379 -25.55 -33.61 4.52
CA LYS A 379 -26.15 -32.63 5.45
C LYS A 379 -25.46 -32.66 6.80
N ILE A 380 -25.01 -31.50 7.27
CA ILE A 380 -24.44 -31.32 8.60
C ILE A 380 -25.57 -30.89 9.54
N ALA A 381 -25.76 -31.64 10.62
CA ALA A 381 -26.77 -31.37 11.63
C ALA A 381 -26.18 -31.46 13.04
N LYS A 382 -26.83 -30.84 14.02
CA LYS A 382 -26.54 -31.07 15.44
C LYS A 382 -26.82 -32.54 15.76
N ARG A 383 -25.89 -33.19 16.47
CA ARG A 383 -26.01 -34.58 16.90
C ARG A 383 -27.25 -34.69 17.80
N GLY A 384 -28.25 -35.45 17.35
CA GLY A 384 -29.48 -35.67 18.10
C GLY A 384 -29.17 -36.33 19.45
N VAL A 385 -29.57 -35.69 20.54
CA VAL A 385 -29.49 -36.29 21.87
C VAL A 385 -30.59 -37.35 21.95
N ARG A 386 -30.23 -38.62 21.77
CA ARG A 386 -31.08 -39.73 22.20
C ARG A 386 -31.14 -39.69 23.73
N GLY A 387 -32.22 -39.11 24.26
CA GLY A 387 -32.58 -39.32 25.66
C GLY A 387 -32.87 -40.80 25.86
N TYR A 388 -32.00 -41.47 26.63
CA TYR A 388 -32.33 -42.78 27.17
C TYR A 388 -33.35 -42.55 28.29
N TYR A 389 -34.61 -42.91 28.03
CA TYR A 389 -35.57 -43.14 29.09
C TYR A 389 -35.23 -44.49 29.76
N PHE A 390 -34.96 -44.42 31.05
CA PHE A 390 -34.99 -45.51 32.02
C PHE A 390 -35.72 -44.99 33.27
#